data_AF-A0A817JRZ8-F1
#
_entry.id   AF-A0A817JRZ8-F1
#
_cell.length_a   1.000
_cell.length_b   1.000
_cell.length_c   1.000
_cell.angle_alpha   90.00
_cell.angle_beta   90.00
_cell.angle_gamma   90.00
#
_symmetry.space_group_name_H-M   'P 1'
#
loop_
_entity.id
_entity.type
_entity.pdbx_description
1 polymer ?
#
loop_
_entity_poly.entity_id
_entity_poly.type
_entity_poly.pdbx_seq_one_letter_code
_entity_poly.pdbx_strand_id
1 'polypeptide(L)'
;MVQQPQIPPQLPQPPVPPSQSLLARLLTLRFVIILIGAYTVVIICTSSWINIKIFGDDGDKINLNEIIDHSRVDQNELELRLRYMERRISYLNKKPDVDVGIDGQYSVFIDQCYFYEEPKYIYCLCMFKDAKQMSIVGDTAIIIGYWNSWAGPANNKYLKMKYSNGDTCWNGPARSLIVTFECGIENQIVNVQEPNRCQYTITFKTPLLCAKAITEELLDKHEEL
;
A
#
# COMPACT_ATOMS: atom_id res chain seq x y z
N MET A 1 19.85 -41.93 -5.56
CA MET A 1 19.78 -42.52 -4.21
C MET A 1 18.85 -41.66 -3.39
N VAL A 2 17.58 -42.05 -3.28
CA VAL A 2 16.54 -41.31 -2.56
C VAL A 2 16.58 -41.76 -1.11
N GLN A 3 16.89 -40.84 -0.18
CA GLN A 3 16.85 -41.13 1.25
C GLN A 3 15.40 -41.36 1.68
N GLN A 4 15.13 -42.55 2.24
CA GLN A 4 13.85 -42.85 2.87
C GLN A 4 13.67 -42.01 4.15
N PRO A 5 12.45 -41.51 4.43
CA PRO A 5 12.18 -40.76 5.65
C PRO A 5 12.27 -41.68 6.87
N GLN A 6 13.07 -41.26 7.86
CA GLN A 6 13.22 -41.93 9.15
C GLN A 6 11.91 -41.81 9.94
N ILE A 7 11.36 -42.95 10.36
CA ILE A 7 10.19 -43.02 11.24
C ILE A 7 10.63 -42.63 12.66
N PRO A 8 10.00 -41.64 13.31
CA PRO A 8 10.35 -41.27 14.68
C PRO A 8 10.05 -42.40 15.68
N PRO A 9 10.80 -42.51 16.78
CA PRO A 9 10.64 -43.58 17.76
C PRO A 9 9.24 -43.52 18.39
N GLN A 10 8.55 -44.66 18.44
CA GLN A 10 7.25 -44.78 19.10
C GLN A 10 7.40 -44.54 20.61
N LEU A 11 6.57 -43.65 21.15
CA LEU A 11 6.46 -43.45 22.58
C LEU A 11 5.96 -44.74 23.28
N PRO A 12 6.40 -45.01 24.52
CA PRO A 12 5.94 -46.17 25.27
C PRO A 12 4.41 -46.11 25.46
N GLN A 13 3.73 -47.20 25.11
CA GLN A 13 2.30 -47.34 25.37
C GLN A 13 2.06 -47.45 26.89
N PRO A 14 1.05 -46.77 27.44
CA PRO A 14 0.71 -46.88 28.86
C PRO A 14 0.17 -48.29 29.19
N PRO A 15 0.34 -48.75 30.44
CA PRO A 15 -0.12 -50.08 30.84
C PRO A 15 -1.65 -50.18 30.74
N VAL A 16 -2.12 -51.31 30.21
CA VAL A 16 -3.54 -51.65 30.12
C VAL A 16 -4.11 -51.77 31.53
N PRO A 17 -5.20 -51.05 31.88
CA PRO A 17 -5.77 -51.12 33.22
C PRO A 17 -6.43 -52.49 33.45
N PRO A 18 -6.42 -53.00 34.69
CA PRO A 18 -7.05 -54.28 35.00
C PRO A 18 -8.57 -54.19 34.81
N SER A 19 -9.15 -55.25 34.28
CA SER A 19 -10.59 -55.41 34.10
C SER A 19 -11.30 -55.34 35.44
N GLN A 20 -11.86 -54.17 35.77
CA GLN A 20 -12.69 -54.01 36.95
C GLN A 20 -14.13 -54.42 36.64
N SER A 21 -14.67 -55.14 37.62
CA SER A 21 -15.92 -55.87 37.61
C SER A 21 -17.15 -55.00 37.38
N LEU A 22 -18.12 -55.66 36.75
CA LEU A 22 -19.44 -55.18 36.34
C LEU A 22 -20.35 -54.95 37.57
N LEU A 23 -20.15 -53.85 38.32
CA LEU A 23 -21.11 -53.41 39.34
C LEU A 23 -21.34 -51.89 39.30
N ALA A 24 -22.44 -51.53 38.64
CA ALA A 24 -23.29 -50.33 38.82
C ALA A 24 -22.58 -48.98 39.11
N ARG A 25 -22.22 -48.24 38.05
CA ARG A 25 -22.02 -46.78 38.14
C ARG A 25 -23.37 -46.06 38.13
N LEU A 26 -23.94 -45.81 39.31
CA LEU A 26 -25.01 -44.81 39.47
C LEU A 26 -24.39 -43.42 39.21
N LEU A 27 -24.65 -42.86 38.02
CA LEU A 27 -24.22 -41.53 37.62
C LEU A 27 -24.93 -40.46 38.47
N THR A 28 -24.32 -40.03 39.58
CA THR A 28 -24.83 -38.86 40.32
C THR A 28 -24.48 -37.58 39.55
N LEU A 29 -25.39 -37.11 38.70
CA LEU A 29 -25.30 -35.77 38.10
C LEU A 29 -25.51 -34.72 39.20
N ARG A 30 -24.50 -33.86 39.41
CA ARG A 30 -24.62 -32.69 40.28
C ARG A 30 -24.70 -31.43 39.41
N PHE A 31 -25.74 -30.63 39.65
CA PHE A 31 -25.94 -29.34 38.99
C PHE A 31 -25.59 -28.22 39.97
N VAL A 32 -24.79 -27.25 39.53
CA VAL A 32 -24.56 -25.99 40.23
C VAL A 32 -25.05 -24.87 39.32
N ILE A 33 -25.98 -24.06 39.82
CA ILE A 33 -26.52 -22.89 39.12
C ILE A 33 -25.96 -21.66 39.82
N ILE A 34 -25.30 -20.80 39.05
CA ILE A 34 -24.73 -19.54 39.53
C ILE A 34 -25.39 -18.40 38.75
N LEU A 35 -25.98 -17.45 39.47
CA LEU A 35 -26.54 -16.23 38.88
C LEU A 35 -25.50 -15.11 39.00
N ILE A 36 -25.06 -14.58 37.86
CA ILE A 36 -24.06 -13.50 37.78
C ILE A 36 -24.70 -12.35 37.00
N GLY A 37 -25.33 -11.42 37.71
CA GLY A 37 -26.08 -10.33 37.07
C GLY A 37 -27.19 -10.87 36.17
N ALA A 38 -27.19 -10.46 34.89
CA ALA A 38 -28.14 -10.89 33.86
C ALA A 38 -27.81 -12.26 33.23
N TYR A 39 -26.84 -13.00 33.78
CA TYR A 39 -26.40 -14.28 33.23
C TYR A 39 -26.63 -15.43 34.21
N THR A 40 -27.09 -16.56 33.66
CA THR A 40 -27.22 -17.82 34.41
C THR A 40 -26.17 -18.81 33.93
N VAL A 41 -25.30 -19.27 34.84
CA VAL A 41 -24.28 -20.29 34.55
C VAL A 41 -24.73 -21.62 35.13
N VAL A 42 -24.88 -22.62 34.26
CA VAL A 42 -25.24 -23.99 34.64
C VAL A 42 -24.00 -24.88 34.47
N ILE A 43 -23.49 -25.39 35.58
CA ILE A 43 -22.35 -26.32 35.63
C ILE A 43 -22.87 -27.72 35.91
N ILE A 44 -22.59 -28.65 35.00
CA ILE A 44 -22.98 -30.05 35.08
C ILE A 44 -21.72 -30.88 35.34
N CYS A 45 -21.59 -31.38 36.57
CA CYS A 45 -20.48 -32.24 36.97
C CYS A 45 -20.94 -33.69 37.06
N THR A 46 -20.23 -34.58 36.36
CA THR A 46 -20.33 -36.03 36.56
C THR A 46 -19.02 -36.55 37.14
N SER A 47 -18.97 -37.84 37.49
CA SER A 47 -17.73 -38.48 37.92
C SER A 47 -16.62 -38.49 36.86
N SER A 48 -16.90 -38.07 35.61
CA SER A 48 -15.97 -38.21 34.48
C SER A 48 -15.86 -36.97 33.59
N TRP A 49 -16.72 -35.95 33.74
CA TRP A 49 -16.65 -34.71 32.96
C TRP A 49 -17.23 -33.49 33.70
N ILE A 50 -16.93 -32.30 33.18
CA ILE A 50 -17.57 -31.02 33.55
C ILE A 50 -18.08 -30.36 32.27
N ASN A 51 -19.36 -29.95 32.25
CA ASN A 51 -19.95 -29.17 31.15
C ASN A 51 -20.49 -27.85 31.69
N ILE A 52 -20.15 -26.74 31.03
CA ILE A 52 -20.59 -25.40 31.44
C ILE A 52 -21.43 -24.81 30.32
N LYS A 53 -22.63 -24.33 30.66
CA LYS A 53 -23.51 -23.58 29.76
C LYS A 53 -23.84 -22.24 30.40
N ILE A 54 -23.74 -21.18 29.60
CA ILE A 54 -24.09 -19.82 30.01
C ILE A 54 -25.34 -19.44 29.24
N PHE A 55 -26.31 -18.85 29.94
CA PHE A 55 -27.56 -18.38 29.39
C PHE A 55 -27.70 -16.88 29.70
N GLY A 56 -28.23 -16.12 28.74
CA GLY A 56 -28.64 -14.72 28.94
C GLY A 56 -29.99 -14.61 29.66
N ASP A 57 -30.41 -13.37 29.94
CA ASP A 57 -31.67 -13.06 30.62
C ASP A 57 -32.90 -13.52 29.83
N ASP A 58 -32.78 -13.58 28.50
CA ASP A 58 -33.82 -14.09 27.60
C ASP A 58 -33.94 -15.62 27.61
N GLY A 59 -33.12 -16.32 28.42
CA GLY A 59 -33.07 -17.78 28.49
C GLY A 59 -32.29 -18.44 27.34
N ASP A 60 -31.78 -17.64 26.41
CA ASP A 60 -30.99 -18.12 25.27
C ASP A 60 -29.58 -18.52 25.66
N LYS A 61 -29.11 -19.63 25.07
CA LYS A 61 -27.76 -20.14 25.30
C LYS A 61 -26.73 -19.26 24.61
N ILE A 62 -25.80 -18.71 25.38
CA ILE A 62 -24.70 -17.92 24.86
C ILE A 62 -23.69 -18.86 24.19
N ASN A 63 -23.41 -18.59 22.91
CA ASN A 63 -22.36 -19.25 22.18
C ASN A 63 -21.03 -18.51 22.39
N LEU A 64 -20.29 -18.95 23.40
CA LEU A 64 -19.02 -18.31 23.78
C LEU A 64 -18.01 -18.30 22.62
N ASN A 65 -18.00 -19.33 21.77
CA ASN A 65 -17.08 -19.39 20.62
C ASN A 65 -17.39 -18.29 19.59
N GLU A 66 -18.67 -18.04 19.34
CA GLU A 66 -19.12 -17.01 18.40
C GLU A 66 -18.75 -15.60 18.88
N ILE A 67 -18.89 -15.33 20.17
CA ILE A 67 -18.49 -14.05 20.78
C ILE A 67 -16.97 -13.85 20.68
N ILE A 68 -16.21 -14.91 20.99
CA ILE A 68 -14.75 -14.88 20.89
C ILE A 68 -14.32 -14.64 19.44
N ASP A 69 -14.97 -15.29 18.48
CA ASP A 69 -14.64 -15.17 17.06
C ASP A 69 -15.02 -13.78 16.51
N HIS A 70 -16.18 -13.23 16.88
CA HIS A 70 -16.54 -11.85 16.51
C HIS A 70 -15.54 -10.84 17.06
N SER A 71 -15.16 -10.99 18.34
CA SER A 71 -14.18 -10.10 18.99
C SER A 71 -12.81 -10.14 18.29
N ARG A 72 -12.38 -11.32 17.81
CA ARG A 72 -11.15 -11.48 17.03
C ARG A 72 -11.23 -10.81 15.66
N VAL A 73 -12.38 -10.90 15.00
CA VAL A 73 -12.61 -10.24 13.70
C VAL A 73 -12.55 -8.72 13.87
N ASP A 74 -13.22 -8.16 14.88
CA ASP A 74 -13.21 -6.73 15.17
C ASP A 74 -11.79 -6.22 15.49
N GLN A 75 -11.03 -6.98 16.27
CA GLN A 75 -9.62 -6.66 16.58
C GLN A 75 -8.77 -6.64 15.31
N ASN A 76 -8.90 -7.66 14.45
CA ASN A 76 -8.16 -7.72 13.19
C ASN A 76 -8.51 -6.54 12.27
N GLU A 77 -9.79 -6.13 12.20
CA GLU A 77 -10.19 -4.98 11.41
C GLU A 77 -9.56 -3.69 11.95
N LEU A 78 -9.57 -3.49 13.26
CA LEU A 78 -9.00 -2.30 13.88
C LEU A 78 -7.48 -2.24 13.70
N GLU A 79 -6.79 -3.37 13.82
CA GLU A 79 -5.36 -3.49 13.53
C GLU A 79 -5.03 -3.19 12.06
N LEU A 80 -5.88 -3.64 11.13
CA LEU A 80 -5.74 -3.31 9.71
C LEU A 80 -5.93 -1.81 9.46
N ARG A 81 -6.93 -1.19 10.08
CA ARG A 81 -7.17 0.25 10.01
C ARG A 81 -6.02 1.05 10.60
N LEU A 82 -5.50 0.66 11.76
CA LEU A 82 -4.33 1.29 12.37
C LEU A 82 -3.11 1.22 11.45
N ARG A 83 -2.75 0.02 10.96
CA ARG A 83 -1.65 -0.14 10.00
C ARG A 83 -1.84 0.66 8.72
N TYR A 84 -3.09 0.82 8.25
CA TYR A 84 -3.39 1.67 7.11
C TYR A 84 -3.14 3.14 7.42
N MET A 85 -3.63 3.64 8.57
CA MET A 85 -3.45 5.02 9.00
C MET A 85 -1.99 5.35 9.26
N GLU A 86 -1.24 4.46 9.94
CA GLU A 86 0.20 4.63 10.17
C GLU A 86 0.99 4.74 8.88
N ARG A 87 0.69 3.90 7.87
CA ARG A 87 1.31 4.01 6.54
C ARG A 87 0.99 5.35 5.88
N ARG A 88 -0.22 5.87 6.06
CA ARG A 88 -0.64 7.15 5.49
C ARG A 88 0.03 8.33 6.20
N ILE A 89 0.14 8.30 7.53
CA ILE A 89 0.92 9.28 8.31
C ILE A 89 2.38 9.24 7.88
N SER A 90 2.97 8.04 7.78
CA SER A 90 4.35 7.85 7.33
C SER A 90 4.56 8.42 5.92
N TYR A 91 3.63 8.18 4.99
CA TYR A 91 3.66 8.76 3.64
C TYR A 91 3.61 10.29 3.66
N LEU A 92 2.69 10.88 4.43
CA LEU A 92 2.52 12.33 4.53
C LEU A 92 3.72 13.01 5.18
N ASN A 93 4.27 12.43 6.26
CA ASN A 93 5.48 12.93 6.92
C ASN A 93 6.74 12.75 6.09
N LYS A 94 6.69 11.88 5.07
CA LYS A 94 7.78 11.71 4.09
C LYS A 94 7.73 12.70 2.94
N LYS A 95 6.75 13.61 2.85
CA LYS A 95 6.77 14.65 1.82
C LYS A 95 8.11 15.37 1.91
N PRO A 96 9.01 15.19 0.92
CA PRO A 96 10.32 15.79 1.00
C PRO A 96 10.14 17.30 0.93
N ASP A 97 11.09 18.04 1.50
CA ASP A 97 11.29 19.45 1.20
C ASP A 97 11.74 19.55 -0.27
N VAL A 98 10.75 19.46 -1.16
CA VAL A 98 10.98 19.47 -2.60
C VAL A 98 11.00 20.94 -3.04
N ASP A 99 12.05 21.33 -3.75
CA ASP A 99 12.13 22.62 -4.43
C ASP A 99 10.96 22.71 -5.43
N VAL A 100 9.93 23.48 -5.10
CA VAL A 100 8.71 23.69 -5.88
C VAL A 100 8.69 25.04 -6.59
N GLY A 101 9.86 25.67 -6.75
CA GLY A 101 9.98 27.02 -7.31
C GLY A 101 10.17 28.11 -6.26
N ILE A 102 10.59 29.29 -6.71
CA ILE A 102 10.93 30.45 -5.87
C ILE A 102 9.79 30.82 -4.92
N ASP A 103 8.55 30.85 -5.43
CA ASP A 103 7.35 31.16 -4.65
C ASP A 103 6.39 29.97 -4.57
N GLY A 104 6.91 28.74 -4.66
CA GLY A 104 6.08 27.54 -4.69
C GLY A 104 5.17 27.46 -5.92
N GLN A 105 5.52 28.14 -7.01
CA GLN A 105 4.73 28.24 -8.24
C GLN A 105 4.40 26.88 -8.89
N TYR A 106 5.18 25.83 -8.60
CA TYR A 106 4.92 24.46 -9.07
C TYR A 106 4.22 23.58 -8.03
N SER A 107 3.84 24.11 -6.87
CA SER A 107 3.16 23.36 -5.79
C SER A 107 1.85 22.70 -6.24
N VAL A 108 1.17 23.30 -7.22
CA VAL A 108 -0.03 22.75 -7.88
C VAL A 108 0.20 21.35 -8.47
N PHE A 109 1.44 20.99 -8.80
CA PHE A 109 1.77 19.69 -9.37
C PHE A 109 2.06 18.60 -8.34
N ILE A 110 2.14 18.93 -7.06
CA ILE A 110 2.37 17.92 -6.01
C ILE A 110 1.21 16.91 -6.02
N ASP A 111 1.58 15.63 -5.96
CA ASP A 111 0.64 14.49 -6.02
C ASP A 111 -0.19 14.41 -7.32
N GLN A 112 0.14 15.19 -8.36
CA GLN A 112 -0.51 15.12 -9.68
C GLN A 112 0.26 14.20 -10.62
N CYS A 113 -0.49 13.35 -11.33
CA CYS A 113 0.04 12.45 -12.35
C CYS A 113 -0.65 12.69 -13.70
N TYR A 114 0.14 12.72 -14.76
CA TYR A 114 -0.31 12.97 -16.13
C TYR A 114 -0.01 11.76 -17.01
N PHE A 115 -0.94 11.44 -17.90
CA PHE A 115 -0.85 10.26 -18.77
C PHE A 115 -0.65 10.68 -20.23
N TYR A 116 0.09 9.87 -20.96
CA TYR A 116 0.25 10.00 -22.41
C TYR A 116 0.21 8.62 -23.05
N GLU A 117 -0.72 8.44 -24.00
CA GLU A 117 -0.94 7.16 -24.66
C GLU A 117 -0.27 7.15 -26.03
N GLU A 118 0.58 6.17 -26.26
CA GLU A 118 1.10 5.79 -27.57
C GLU A 118 0.58 4.40 -27.94
N PRO A 119 0.63 3.99 -29.22
CA PRO A 119 0.09 2.70 -29.65
C PRO A 119 0.64 1.47 -28.92
N LYS A 120 1.84 1.57 -28.31
CA LYS A 120 2.51 0.48 -27.60
C LYS A 120 2.57 0.69 -26.09
N TYR A 121 2.58 1.93 -25.63
CA TYR A 121 2.91 2.29 -24.26
C TYR A 121 2.01 3.39 -23.73
N ILE A 122 1.73 3.33 -22.42
CA ILE A 122 1.16 4.43 -21.67
C ILE A 122 2.24 4.97 -20.75
N TYR A 123 2.54 6.25 -20.87
CA TYR A 123 3.46 6.94 -19.98
C TYR A 123 2.66 7.61 -18.86
N CYS A 124 3.17 7.52 -17.64
CA CYS A 124 2.63 8.21 -16.48
C CYS A 124 3.74 9.04 -15.85
N LEU A 125 3.55 10.36 -15.78
CA LEU A 125 4.45 11.30 -15.13
C LEU A 125 3.80 11.82 -13.85
N CYS A 126 4.27 11.37 -12.70
CA CYS A 126 3.89 11.93 -11.40
C CYS A 126 4.92 12.98 -10.98
N MET A 127 4.50 14.24 -10.97
CA MET A 127 5.40 15.36 -10.71
C MET A 127 6.01 15.25 -9.31
N PHE A 128 7.31 15.53 -9.21
CA PHE A 128 8.10 15.45 -7.97
C PHE A 128 8.18 14.06 -7.33
N LYS A 129 7.79 13.00 -8.05
CA LYS A 129 7.79 11.63 -7.54
C LYS A 129 8.51 10.67 -8.49
N ASP A 130 7.82 10.18 -9.51
CA ASP A 130 8.31 9.16 -10.42
C ASP A 130 7.61 9.25 -11.78
N ALA A 131 8.27 8.71 -12.80
CA ALA A 131 7.70 8.52 -14.12
C ALA A 131 7.79 7.06 -14.53
N LYS A 132 6.76 6.57 -15.21
CA LYS A 132 6.58 5.16 -15.57
C LYS A 132 6.22 5.00 -17.04
N GLN A 133 6.65 3.89 -17.62
CA GLN A 133 6.19 3.40 -18.91
C GLN A 133 5.48 2.07 -18.69
N MET A 134 4.26 1.95 -19.17
CA MET A 134 3.42 0.76 -19.02
C MET A 134 3.13 0.18 -20.41
N SER A 135 3.41 -1.09 -20.62
CA SER A 135 3.09 -1.78 -21.87
C SER A 135 1.59 -2.06 -21.96
N ILE A 136 0.97 -1.68 -23.08
CA ILE A 136 -0.46 -1.95 -23.31
C ILE A 136 -0.74 -3.45 -23.46
N VAL A 137 0.20 -4.19 -24.06
CA VAL A 137 0.00 -5.61 -24.42
C VAL A 137 0.50 -6.57 -23.33
N GLY A 138 1.28 -6.08 -22.36
CA GLY A 138 2.10 -6.96 -21.52
C GLY A 138 2.02 -6.78 -20.01
N ASP A 139 1.04 -6.04 -19.48
CA ASP A 139 0.87 -5.72 -18.03
C ASP A 139 2.19 -5.50 -17.28
N THR A 140 3.14 -4.85 -17.95
CA THR A 140 4.50 -4.64 -17.48
C THR A 140 4.68 -3.15 -17.35
N ALA A 141 5.00 -2.71 -16.14
CA ALA A 141 5.30 -1.33 -15.83
C ALA A 141 6.76 -1.22 -15.42
N ILE A 142 7.47 -0.29 -16.04
CA ILE A 142 8.85 0.05 -15.68
C ILE A 142 8.93 1.50 -15.23
N ILE A 143 9.83 1.77 -14.30
CA ILE A 143 10.10 3.11 -13.81
C ILE A 143 11.19 3.71 -14.71
N ILE A 144 10.86 4.80 -15.40
CA ILE A 144 11.80 5.50 -16.29
C ILE A 144 12.62 6.57 -15.56
N GLY A 145 12.22 6.95 -14.35
CA GLY A 145 13.02 7.76 -13.45
C GLY A 145 12.25 8.21 -12.22
N TYR A 146 12.99 8.50 -11.14
CA TYR A 146 12.49 9.18 -9.95
C TYR A 146 12.89 10.64 -9.99
N TRP A 147 12.04 11.51 -9.44
CA TRP A 147 12.36 12.93 -9.31
C TRP A 147 13.72 13.12 -8.64
N ASN A 148 14.57 13.94 -9.25
CA ASN A 148 15.91 14.21 -8.76
C ASN A 148 16.11 15.70 -8.48
N SER A 149 15.97 16.54 -9.50
CA SER A 149 16.29 17.97 -9.41
C SER A 149 15.77 18.75 -10.61
N TRP A 150 15.73 20.08 -10.47
CA TRP A 150 15.58 20.97 -11.62
C TRP A 150 16.85 20.97 -12.47
N ALA A 151 16.68 21.07 -13.79
CA ALA A 151 17.73 20.99 -14.79
C ALA A 151 17.54 22.01 -15.93
N GLY A 152 16.82 23.10 -15.67
CA GLY A 152 16.72 24.21 -16.61
C GLY A 152 18.04 24.97 -16.78
N PRO A 153 18.14 25.83 -17.80
CA PRO A 153 19.31 26.68 -18.02
C PRO A 153 19.51 27.68 -16.88
N ALA A 154 20.69 28.30 -16.81
CA ALA A 154 21.05 29.22 -15.71
C ALA A 154 20.10 30.42 -15.56
N ASN A 155 19.57 30.93 -16.67
CA ASN A 155 18.59 32.02 -16.69
C ASN A 155 17.17 31.57 -16.31
N ASN A 156 16.86 30.27 -16.40
CA ASN A 156 15.54 29.75 -16.03
C ASN A 156 15.62 28.28 -15.57
N LYS A 157 16.11 28.10 -14.34
CA LYS A 157 16.31 26.80 -13.66
C LYS A 157 15.06 25.89 -13.73
N TYR A 158 13.87 26.48 -13.68
CA TYR A 158 12.61 25.77 -13.53
C TYR A 158 11.96 25.31 -14.86
N LEU A 159 12.61 25.53 -16.01
CA LEU A 159 12.09 25.06 -17.30
C LEU A 159 12.19 23.56 -17.51
N LYS A 160 13.07 22.87 -16.78
CA LYS A 160 13.27 21.43 -16.96
C LYS A 160 13.36 20.71 -15.63
N MET A 161 12.72 19.55 -15.56
CA MET A 161 12.83 18.62 -14.45
C MET A 161 13.63 17.39 -14.88
N LYS A 162 14.56 16.97 -14.03
CA LYS A 162 15.35 15.77 -14.21
C LYS A 162 14.82 14.66 -13.31
N TYR A 163 14.56 13.53 -13.95
CA TYR A 163 14.23 12.26 -13.32
C TYR A 163 15.36 11.26 -13.61
N SER A 164 15.84 10.57 -12.60
CA SER A 164 17.00 9.67 -12.71
C SER A 164 16.79 8.39 -11.90
N ASN A 165 17.74 7.46 -11.99
CA ASN A 165 17.75 6.21 -11.22
C ASN A 165 16.49 5.37 -11.46
N GLY A 166 15.95 5.39 -12.68
CA GLY A 166 14.91 4.45 -13.09
C GLY A 166 15.45 3.02 -13.22
N ASP A 167 14.56 2.11 -13.59
CA ASP A 167 14.87 0.68 -13.70
C ASP A 167 16.03 0.42 -14.66
N THR A 168 16.85 -0.57 -14.31
CA THR A 168 18.02 -0.97 -15.09
C THR A 168 17.64 -1.35 -16.52
N CYS A 169 18.37 -0.77 -17.47
CA CYS A 169 18.20 -1.03 -18.89
C CYS A 169 19.20 -2.11 -19.35
N TRP A 170 18.74 -3.09 -20.12
CA TRP A 170 19.65 -4.06 -20.70
C TRP A 170 20.58 -3.39 -21.72
N ASN A 171 21.89 -3.48 -21.47
CA ASN A 171 22.93 -2.86 -22.28
C ASN A 171 22.76 -1.33 -22.43
N GLY A 172 22.36 -0.66 -21.35
CA GLY A 172 22.20 0.79 -21.29
C GLY A 172 22.39 1.32 -19.87
N PRO A 173 22.42 2.65 -19.69
CA PRO A 173 22.43 3.24 -18.36
C PRO A 173 21.11 2.94 -17.62
N ALA A 174 21.09 3.22 -16.31
CA ALA A 174 19.81 3.31 -15.59
C ALA A 174 18.89 4.30 -16.31
N ARG A 175 17.60 3.96 -16.40
CA ARG A 175 16.65 4.81 -17.14
C ARG A 175 16.61 6.22 -16.54
N SER A 176 16.50 7.20 -17.41
CA SER A 176 16.43 8.61 -17.03
C SER A 176 15.48 9.36 -17.92
N LEU A 177 14.93 10.46 -17.41
CA LEU A 177 13.95 11.27 -18.10
C LEU A 177 14.23 12.75 -17.85
N ILE A 178 14.15 13.57 -18.91
CA ILE A 178 14.07 15.02 -18.80
C ILE A 178 12.67 15.47 -19.22
N VAL A 179 11.98 16.16 -18.32
CA VAL A 179 10.71 16.83 -18.62
C VAL A 179 11.02 18.29 -18.93
N THR A 180 10.63 18.77 -20.10
CA THR A 180 10.73 20.19 -20.49
C THR A 180 9.35 20.82 -20.44
N PHE A 181 9.24 21.96 -19.77
CA PHE A 181 7.99 22.69 -19.67
C PHE A 181 7.86 23.72 -20.80
N GLU A 182 6.67 23.82 -21.36
CA GLU A 182 6.29 24.81 -22.37
C GLU A 182 4.97 25.49 -21.98
N CYS A 183 4.74 26.69 -22.52
CA CYS A 183 3.44 27.35 -22.39
C CYS A 183 2.35 26.55 -23.12
N GLY A 184 1.21 26.34 -22.44
CA GLY A 184 0.00 25.84 -23.05
C GLY A 184 -1.24 26.10 -22.20
N ILE A 185 -2.42 25.85 -22.75
CA ILE A 185 -3.71 26.18 -22.12
C ILE A 185 -4.06 25.20 -21.00
N GLU A 186 -3.51 23.99 -21.05
CA GLU A 186 -3.81 22.90 -20.12
C GLU A 186 -2.53 22.24 -19.62
N ASN A 187 -2.60 21.64 -18.44
CA ASN A 187 -1.53 20.84 -17.86
C ASN A 187 -1.55 19.44 -18.47
N GLN A 188 -0.67 19.17 -19.44
CA GLN A 188 -0.66 17.90 -20.16
C GLN A 188 0.70 17.55 -20.76
N ILE A 189 0.95 16.25 -20.91
CA ILE A 189 2.04 15.74 -21.72
C ILE A 189 1.62 15.85 -23.19
N VAL A 190 2.43 16.48 -24.03
CA VAL A 190 2.14 16.63 -25.46
C VAL A 190 3.03 15.79 -26.36
N ASN A 191 4.17 15.33 -25.83
CA ASN A 191 5.13 14.56 -26.60
C ASN A 191 6.04 13.76 -25.66
N VAL A 192 6.35 12.53 -26.05
CA VAL A 192 7.31 11.64 -25.37
C VAL A 192 8.25 11.10 -26.42
N GLN A 193 9.56 11.14 -26.17
CA GLN A 193 10.58 10.64 -27.08
C GLN A 193 11.66 9.87 -26.33
N GLU A 194 12.24 8.86 -26.98
CA GLU A 194 13.43 8.14 -26.51
C GLU A 194 14.59 8.45 -27.47
N PRO A 195 15.20 9.64 -27.39
CA PRO A 195 16.26 10.05 -28.33
C PRO A 195 17.50 9.14 -28.26
N ASN A 196 17.79 8.59 -27.07
CA ASN A 196 18.83 7.58 -26.87
C ASN A 196 18.23 6.44 -26.05
N ARG A 197 18.77 5.23 -26.21
CA ARG A 197 18.33 4.06 -25.45
C ARG A 197 18.25 4.37 -23.95
N CYS A 198 17.08 4.14 -23.37
CA CYS A 198 16.79 4.32 -21.95
C CYS A 198 16.98 5.76 -21.43
N GLN A 199 16.99 6.74 -22.33
CA GLN A 199 16.95 8.17 -22.00
C GLN A 199 15.72 8.77 -22.68
N TYR A 200 14.81 9.27 -21.87
CA TYR A 200 13.53 9.78 -22.32
C TYR A 200 13.49 11.31 -22.23
N THR A 201 12.71 11.92 -23.09
CA THR A 201 12.37 13.33 -23.03
C THR A 201 10.87 13.49 -23.13
N ILE A 202 10.27 14.21 -22.19
CA ILE A 202 8.86 14.57 -22.20
C ILE A 202 8.73 16.07 -22.41
N THR A 203 7.82 16.47 -23.29
CA THR A 203 7.37 17.86 -23.39
C THR A 203 6.05 18.00 -22.65
N PHE A 204 6.02 18.87 -21.66
CA PHE A 204 4.86 19.11 -20.80
C PHE A 204 4.38 20.55 -20.96
N LYS A 205 3.12 20.73 -21.36
CA LYS A 205 2.51 22.05 -21.48
C LYS A 205 1.82 22.45 -20.18
N THR A 206 1.90 23.72 -19.83
CA THR A 206 1.24 24.29 -18.66
C THR A 206 0.91 25.77 -18.82
N PRO A 207 -0.23 26.26 -18.29
CA PRO A 207 -0.55 27.69 -18.23
C PRO A 207 0.45 28.50 -17.41
N LEU A 208 1.17 27.85 -16.49
CA LEU A 208 2.11 28.50 -15.57
C LEU A 208 3.22 29.27 -16.29
N LEU A 209 3.62 28.81 -17.48
CA LEU A 209 4.65 29.46 -18.29
C LEU A 209 4.12 30.54 -19.22
N CYS A 210 2.82 30.58 -19.49
CA CYS A 210 2.23 31.55 -20.41
C CYS A 210 2.22 32.97 -19.82
N ALA A 211 2.03 33.10 -18.51
CA ALA A 211 2.11 34.39 -17.84
C ALA A 211 3.54 34.99 -17.89
N LYS A 212 4.57 34.14 -17.78
CA LYS A 212 5.98 34.56 -17.87
C LYS A 212 6.39 35.02 -19.27
N ALA A 213 5.93 34.31 -20.31
CA ALA A 213 6.23 34.65 -21.70
C ALA A 213 5.75 36.07 -22.06
N ILE A 214 4.58 36.48 -21.53
CA ILE A 214 4.04 37.83 -21.74
C ILE A 214 4.93 38.88 -21.09
N THR A 215 5.41 38.65 -19.86
CA THR A 215 6.33 39.58 -19.17
C THR A 215 7.70 39.68 -19.83
N GLU A 216 8.30 38.58 -20.29
CA GLU A 216 9.59 38.61 -20.99
C GLU A 216 9.47 39.31 -22.36
N GLU A 217 8.41 39.07 -23.12
CA GLU A 217 8.15 39.77 -24.40
C GLU A 217 7.88 41.28 -24.21
N LEU A 218 7.29 41.67 -23.07
CA LEU A 218 7.07 43.08 -22.73
C LEU A 218 8.34 43.79 -22.23
N LEU A 219 9.25 43.05 -21.57
CA LEU A 219 10.55 43.55 -21.13
C LEU A 219 11.51 43.76 -22.31
N ASP A 220 11.55 42.82 -23.26
CA ASP A 220 12.39 42.90 -24.47
C ASP A 220 11.98 44.11 -25.34
N LYS A 221 10.68 44.46 -25.37
CA LYS A 221 10.17 45.65 -26.08
C LYS A 221 10.47 46.99 -25.39
N HIS A 222 10.87 47.00 -24.12
CA HIS A 222 11.19 48.23 -23.39
C HIS A 222 12.68 48.61 -23.40
N GLU A 223 13.58 47.69 -23.78
CA GLU A 223 15.01 47.99 -23.94
C GLU A 223 15.38 48.51 -25.34
N GLU A 224 14.48 48.45 -26.33
CA GLU A 224 14.69 49.00 -27.69
C GLU A 224 14.17 50.44 -27.91
N LEU A 225 13.84 51.20 -26.85
CA LEU A 225 13.34 52.59 -26.93
C LEU A 225 14.25 53.62 -26.25
#